data_AF-A0A0C1QME8-F1
#
_entry.id   AF-A0A0C1QME8-F1
#
_cell.length_a   1.000
_cell.length_b   1.000
_cell.length_c   1.000
_cell.angle_alpha   90.00
_cell.angle_beta   90.00
_cell.angle_gamma   90.00
#
_symmetry.space_group_name_H-M   'P 1'
#
loop_
_entity.id
_entity.type
_entity.pdbx_description
1 polymer ?
#
loop_
_entity_poly.entity_id
_entity_poly.type
_entity_poly.pdbx_seq_one_letter_code
_entity_poly.pdbx_strand_id
1 'polypeptide(L)'
;MSTLLAPKSGQYLNPTSSSGSSPEHYKIVKTARTATLHRLESIMWKYSTFMYLFSSTDTCDFEDRVEEIRDALIEGHAALSKEDIKILHQVIARLDLFRLQAIARLLAALLESKLYSQDAASMIKILLKHPEAEVRYSALEAISFALGEVPIAEEILAEAKNLLKNEESIFVREYLESL
;
A
#
# COMPACT_ATOMS: atom_id res chain seq x y z
N MET A 1 -1.10 -14.97 31.12
CA MET A 1 -1.11 -16.27 30.39
C MET A 1 -2.49 -16.42 29.77
N SER A 2 -2.59 -16.34 28.44
CA SER A 2 -3.88 -16.40 27.73
C SER A 2 -4.18 -17.84 27.32
N THR A 3 -5.30 -18.37 27.81
CA THR A 3 -5.83 -19.70 27.50
C THR A 3 -6.54 -19.67 26.14
N LEU A 4 -6.10 -20.48 25.19
CA LEU A 4 -6.75 -20.64 23.89
C LEU A 4 -7.87 -21.69 23.99
N LEU A 5 -9.07 -21.34 23.50
CA LEU A 5 -10.23 -22.23 23.38
C LEU A 5 -10.33 -22.77 21.95
N ALA A 6 -10.53 -24.08 21.80
CA ALA A 6 -10.78 -24.71 20.50
C ALA A 6 -12.27 -24.56 20.09
N PRO A 7 -12.61 -24.39 18.80
CA PRO A 7 -13.92 -23.86 18.41
C PRO A 7 -15.07 -24.89 18.34
N LYS A 8 -14.86 -26.19 18.61
CA LYS A 8 -15.90 -27.21 18.31
C LYS A 8 -16.17 -28.28 19.36
N SER A 9 -15.64 -28.16 20.56
CA SER A 9 -16.09 -28.97 21.70
C SER A 9 -15.68 -28.23 22.95
N GLY A 10 -16.64 -27.80 23.78
CA GLY A 10 -16.42 -27.00 25.00
C GLY A 10 -15.69 -27.74 26.12
N GLN A 11 -14.55 -28.37 25.81
CA GLN A 11 -13.65 -28.99 26.78
C GLN A 11 -12.45 -28.09 27.02
N TYR A 12 -12.16 -27.85 28.30
CA TYR A 12 -10.99 -27.14 28.78
C TYR A 12 -9.75 -28.00 28.53
N LEU A 13 -8.78 -27.49 27.76
CA LEU A 13 -7.46 -28.09 27.66
C LEU A 13 -6.66 -27.68 28.90
N ASN A 14 -6.48 -28.61 29.84
CA ASN A 14 -5.58 -28.42 30.97
C ASN A 14 -4.14 -28.22 30.47
N PRO A 15 -3.43 -27.18 30.93
CA PRO A 15 -2.03 -26.98 30.60
C PRO A 15 -1.20 -27.82 31.55
N THR A 16 -1.09 -29.12 31.31
CA THR A 16 -0.07 -29.93 31.97
C THR A 16 0.56 -30.90 30.98
N SER A 17 1.88 -30.73 30.85
CA SER A 17 2.87 -31.66 30.30
C SER A 17 2.66 -32.13 28.87
N SER A 18 3.29 -31.43 27.92
CA SER A 18 4.37 -32.08 27.18
C SER A 18 5.38 -31.04 26.71
N SER A 19 6.62 -31.21 27.16
CA SER A 19 7.82 -30.59 26.62
C SER A 19 8.10 -31.17 25.23
N GLY A 20 7.22 -30.87 24.28
CA GLY A 20 7.27 -31.42 22.92
C GLY A 20 7.92 -30.43 21.97
N SER A 21 9.23 -30.56 21.75
CA SER A 21 9.95 -30.02 20.60
C SER A 21 9.56 -30.79 19.32
N SER A 22 8.26 -30.90 19.05
CA SER A 22 7.70 -31.58 17.88
C SER A 22 7.50 -30.56 16.75
N PRO A 23 7.91 -30.87 15.52
CA PRO A 23 7.62 -30.06 14.33
C PRO A 23 6.13 -29.70 14.17
N GLU A 24 5.23 -30.54 14.70
CA GLU A 24 3.78 -30.30 14.68
C GLU A 24 3.35 -29.19 15.64
N HIS A 25 3.99 -29.09 16.82
CA HIS A 25 3.72 -28.00 17.75
C HIS A 25 4.13 -26.65 17.15
N TYR A 26 5.27 -26.61 16.44
CA TYR A 26 5.70 -25.44 15.69
C TYR A 26 4.74 -25.08 14.56
N LYS A 27 4.22 -26.07 13.81
CA LYS A 27 3.19 -25.83 12.78
C LYS A 27 1.92 -25.26 13.37
N ILE A 28 1.41 -25.83 14.47
CA ILE A 28 0.18 -25.37 15.14
C ILE A 28 0.34 -23.94 15.65
N VAL A 29 1.47 -23.61 16.28
CA VAL A 29 1.75 -22.23 16.74
C VAL A 29 1.88 -21.26 15.58
N LYS A 30 2.53 -21.66 14.47
CA LYS A 30 2.64 -20.84 13.26
C LYS A 30 1.26 -20.58 12.66
N THR A 31 0.44 -21.62 12.46
CA THR A 31 -0.92 -21.49 11.92
C THR A 31 -1.83 -20.66 12.82
N ALA A 32 -1.74 -20.83 14.15
CA ALA A 32 -2.51 -20.02 15.10
C ALA A 32 -2.10 -18.54 15.08
N ARG A 33 -0.80 -18.24 14.92
CA ARG A 33 -0.31 -16.87 14.72
C ARG A 33 -0.84 -16.29 13.41
N THR A 34 -0.75 -17.03 12.30
CA THR A 34 -1.27 -16.59 10.99
C THR A 34 -2.77 -16.33 11.04
N ALA A 35 -3.56 -17.21 11.67
CA ALA A 35 -5.00 -17.01 11.83
C ALA A 35 -5.36 -15.82 12.72
N THR A 36 -4.53 -15.54 13.74
CA THR A 36 -4.70 -14.36 14.60
C THR A 36 -4.34 -13.08 13.85
N LEU A 37 -3.28 -13.08 13.03
CA LEU A 37 -2.91 -11.98 12.15
C LEU A 37 -4.03 -11.68 11.16
N HIS A 38 -4.55 -12.68 10.44
CA HIS A 38 -5.68 -12.51 9.53
C HIS A 38 -6.94 -11.97 10.19
N ARG A 39 -7.24 -12.41 11.43
CA ARG A 39 -8.37 -11.86 12.18
C ARG A 39 -8.13 -10.40 12.55
N LEU A 40 -6.92 -10.05 12.97
CA LEU A 40 -6.55 -8.67 13.29
C LEU A 40 -6.53 -7.79 12.04
N GLU A 41 -6.09 -8.30 10.90
CA GLU A 41 -6.12 -7.65 9.58
C GLU A 41 -7.55 -7.32 9.13
N SER A 42 -8.46 -8.30 9.16
CA SER A 42 -9.88 -8.10 8.85
C SER A 42 -10.55 -7.08 9.79
N ILE A 43 -10.09 -7.02 11.04
CA ILE A 43 -10.55 -6.02 12.00
C ILE A 43 -9.96 -4.65 11.66
N MET A 44 -8.65 -4.56 11.44
CA MET A 44 -7.93 -3.30 11.17
C MET A 44 -8.42 -2.63 9.89
N TRP A 45 -8.67 -3.40 8.83
CA TRP A 45 -9.28 -2.91 7.59
C TRP A 45 -10.60 -2.17 7.83
N LYS A 46 -11.44 -2.67 8.76
CA LYS A 46 -12.73 -2.06 9.08
C LYS A 46 -12.62 -0.74 9.86
N TYR A 47 -11.46 -0.47 10.47
CA TYR A 47 -11.28 0.70 11.34
C TYR A 47 -10.33 1.76 10.78
N SER A 48 -9.27 1.36 10.04
CA SER A 48 -8.39 2.27 9.31
C SER A 48 -7.56 1.51 8.29
N THR A 49 -7.78 1.83 7.02
CA THR A 49 -7.01 1.30 5.88
C THR A 49 -5.54 1.71 5.96
N PHE A 50 -5.24 2.90 6.51
CA PHE A 50 -3.87 3.30 6.80
C PHE A 50 -3.19 2.35 7.79
N MET A 51 -3.84 2.06 8.92
CA MET A 51 -3.28 1.15 9.92
C MET A 51 -3.09 -0.25 9.35
N TYR A 52 -4.02 -0.71 8.51
CA TYR A 52 -3.85 -1.96 7.78
C TYR A 52 -2.60 -1.94 6.90
N LEU A 53 -2.48 -0.93 6.03
CA LEU A 53 -1.35 -0.79 5.10
C LEU A 53 0.00 -0.74 5.81
N PHE A 54 0.12 0.06 6.87
CA PHE A 54 1.40 0.29 7.56
C PHE A 54 1.67 -0.63 8.74
N SER A 55 0.77 -1.57 9.06
CA SER A 55 1.04 -2.59 10.09
C SER A 55 2.01 -3.67 9.63
N SER A 56 2.25 -3.79 8.31
CA SER A 56 3.24 -4.71 7.79
C SER A 56 4.65 -4.14 7.83
N THR A 57 5.58 -4.98 8.32
CA THR A 57 7.02 -4.71 8.24
C THR A 57 7.67 -5.40 7.05
N ASP A 58 6.97 -6.35 6.41
CA ASP A 58 7.44 -7.09 5.25
C ASP A 58 7.03 -6.35 3.96
N THR A 59 7.94 -6.27 2.99
CA THR A 59 7.67 -5.53 1.75
C THR A 59 6.67 -6.26 0.87
N CYS A 60 6.71 -7.60 0.79
CA CYS A 60 5.78 -8.36 -0.04
C CYS A 60 4.35 -8.23 0.50
N ASP A 61 4.16 -8.42 1.81
CA ASP A 61 2.85 -8.21 2.44
C ASP A 61 2.39 -6.75 2.34
N PHE A 62 3.29 -5.76 2.35
CA PHE A 62 2.92 -4.38 2.06
C PHE A 62 2.41 -4.19 0.62
N GLU A 63 3.08 -4.79 -0.36
CA GLU A 63 2.65 -4.76 -1.76
C GLU A 63 1.29 -5.42 -1.96
N ASP A 64 1.08 -6.61 -1.42
CA ASP A 64 -0.20 -7.32 -1.49
C ASP A 64 -1.35 -6.44 -0.94
N ARG A 65 -1.13 -5.78 0.20
CA ARG A 65 -2.13 -4.87 0.78
C ARG A 65 -2.39 -3.64 -0.07
N VAL A 66 -1.36 -3.11 -0.73
CA VAL A 66 -1.55 -2.02 -1.70
C VAL A 66 -2.45 -2.47 -2.84
N GLU A 67 -2.23 -3.67 -3.37
CA GLU A 67 -3.05 -4.22 -4.46
C GLU A 67 -4.49 -4.43 -4.02
N GLU A 68 -4.73 -4.97 -2.82
CA GLU A 68 -6.08 -5.12 -2.26
C GLU A 68 -6.81 -3.77 -2.15
N ILE A 69 -6.13 -2.70 -1.69
CA ILE A 69 -6.71 -1.35 -1.62
C ILE A 69 -7.00 -0.82 -3.03
N ARG A 70 -6.06 -0.97 -3.95
CA ARG A 70 -6.19 -0.53 -5.34
C ARG A 70 -7.39 -1.20 -6.01
N ASP A 71 -7.52 -2.51 -5.89
CA ASP A 71 -8.57 -3.29 -6.52
C ASP A 71 -9.95 -2.89 -5.96
N ALA A 72 -10.04 -2.68 -4.63
CA ALA A 72 -11.26 -2.15 -4.02
C ALA A 72 -11.64 -0.76 -4.54
N LEU A 73 -10.67 0.12 -4.82
CA LEU A 73 -10.92 1.45 -5.41
C LEU A 73 -11.43 1.33 -6.85
N ILE A 74 -10.85 0.44 -7.65
CA ILE A 74 -11.27 0.17 -9.04
C ILE A 74 -12.69 -0.40 -9.08
N GLU A 75 -13.06 -1.25 -8.11
CA GLU A 75 -14.41 -1.76 -7.91
C GLU A 75 -15.42 -0.69 -7.43
N GLY A 76 -14.97 0.54 -7.18
CA GLY A 76 -15.80 1.67 -6.79
C GLY A 76 -16.05 1.78 -5.28
N HIS A 77 -15.32 1.02 -4.45
CA HIS A 77 -15.41 1.13 -3.01
C HIS A 77 -14.57 2.31 -2.50
N ALA A 78 -15.15 3.12 -1.61
CA ALA A 78 -14.41 4.13 -0.88
C ALA A 78 -13.52 3.46 0.17
N ALA A 79 -12.32 3.04 -0.24
CA ALA A 79 -11.40 2.29 0.61
C ALA A 79 -10.61 3.14 1.61
N LEU A 80 -10.44 4.44 1.36
CA LEU A 80 -9.63 5.33 2.20
C LEU A 80 -10.48 6.46 2.80
N SER A 81 -10.42 6.62 4.12
CA SER A 81 -10.99 7.79 4.78
C SER A 81 -10.13 9.04 4.53
N LYS A 82 -10.68 10.22 4.80
CA LYS A 82 -9.91 11.49 4.74
C LYS A 82 -8.70 11.48 5.67
N GLU A 83 -8.80 10.83 6.83
CA GLU A 83 -7.67 10.73 7.74
C GLU A 83 -6.62 9.76 7.18
N ASP A 84 -7.02 8.65 6.55
CA ASP A 84 -6.06 7.74 5.90
C ASP A 84 -5.25 8.45 4.81
N ILE A 85 -5.91 9.26 3.96
CA ILE A 85 -5.24 10.07 2.92
C ILE A 85 -4.28 11.09 3.53
N LYS A 86 -4.71 11.79 4.58
CA LYS A 86 -3.88 12.77 5.28
C LYS A 86 -2.65 12.14 5.89
N ILE A 87 -2.76 10.97 6.53
CA ILE A 87 -1.61 10.30 7.11
C ILE A 87 -0.70 9.76 6.00
N LEU A 88 -1.26 9.17 4.93
CA LEU A 88 -0.48 8.72 3.77
C LEU A 88 0.38 9.86 3.20
N HIS A 89 -0.22 11.05 3.02
CA HIS A 89 0.48 12.25 2.57
C HIS A 89 1.66 12.64 3.47
N GLN A 90 1.50 12.52 4.80
CA GLN A 90 2.56 12.85 5.77
C GLN A 90 3.72 11.85 5.77
N VAL A 91 3.46 10.57 5.48
CA VAL A 91 4.47 9.51 5.59
C VAL A 91 5.15 9.19 4.27
N ILE A 92 4.55 9.54 3.12
CA ILE A 92 5.05 9.12 1.80
C ILE A 92 6.52 9.51 1.56
N ALA A 93 6.92 10.71 1.98
CA ALA A 93 8.31 11.18 1.83
C ALA A 93 9.34 10.43 2.68
N ARG A 94 8.91 9.52 3.57
CA ARG A 94 9.76 8.77 4.51
C ARG A 94 9.79 7.27 4.22
N LEU A 95 9.06 6.81 3.21
CA LEU A 95 9.03 5.41 2.84
C LEU A 95 10.30 5.03 2.08
N ASP A 96 10.68 3.76 2.18
CA ASP A 96 11.75 3.21 1.36
C ASP A 96 11.33 3.09 -0.11
N LEU A 97 12.32 2.86 -0.97
CA LEU A 97 12.16 2.76 -2.42
C LEU A 97 11.03 1.80 -2.82
N PHE A 98 11.01 0.58 -2.28
CA PHE A 98 10.05 -0.45 -2.68
C PHE A 98 8.62 -0.07 -2.28
N ARG A 99 8.46 0.44 -1.05
CA ARG A 99 7.16 0.94 -0.59
C ARG A 99 6.67 2.12 -1.41
N LEU A 100 7.57 3.01 -1.85
CA LEU A 100 7.20 4.14 -2.71
C LEU A 100 6.70 3.69 -4.08
N GLN A 101 7.36 2.70 -4.69
CA GLN A 101 6.93 2.13 -5.97
C GLN A 101 5.55 1.46 -5.85
N ALA A 102 5.32 0.72 -4.75
CA ALA A 102 4.00 0.15 -4.47
C ALA A 102 2.94 1.25 -4.31
N ILE A 103 3.20 2.26 -3.48
CA ILE A 103 2.28 3.39 -3.29
C ILE A 103 1.99 4.12 -4.61
N ALA A 104 2.95 4.25 -5.53
CA ALA A 104 2.69 4.85 -6.83
C ALA A 104 1.58 4.13 -7.61
N ARG A 105 1.51 2.79 -7.52
CA ARG A 105 0.42 1.99 -8.12
C ARG A 105 -0.94 2.29 -7.49
N LEU A 106 -0.97 2.52 -6.18
CA LEU A 106 -2.18 2.97 -5.48
C LEU A 106 -2.58 4.39 -5.90
N LEU A 107 -1.60 5.29 -6.02
CA LEU A 107 -1.83 6.67 -6.43
C LEU A 107 -2.41 6.76 -7.85
N ALA A 108 -2.05 5.85 -8.76
CA ALA A 108 -2.66 5.75 -10.08
C ALA A 108 -4.19 5.57 -9.98
N ALA A 109 -4.65 4.56 -9.24
CA ALA A 109 -6.08 4.31 -9.04
C ALA A 109 -6.78 5.45 -8.28
N LEU A 110 -6.08 6.10 -7.34
CA LEU A 110 -6.62 7.27 -6.64
C LEU A 110 -6.73 8.50 -7.54
N LEU A 111 -5.82 8.66 -8.50
CA LEU A 111 -5.83 9.76 -9.47
C LEU A 111 -7.04 9.68 -10.39
N GLU A 112 -7.43 8.46 -10.79
CA GLU A 112 -8.64 8.20 -11.58
C GLU A 112 -9.94 8.48 -10.81
N SER A 113 -9.89 8.44 -9.47
CA SER A 113 -11.06 8.67 -8.64
C SER A 113 -11.37 10.15 -8.44
N LYS A 114 -12.58 10.58 -8.80
CA LYS A 114 -13.08 11.94 -8.54
C LYS A 114 -13.01 12.36 -7.07
N LEU A 115 -13.03 11.40 -6.14
CA LEU A 115 -12.97 11.66 -4.70
C LEU A 115 -11.55 11.98 -4.22
N TYR A 116 -10.54 11.37 -4.83
CA TYR A 116 -9.16 11.39 -4.33
C TYR A 116 -8.16 12.06 -5.28
N SER A 117 -8.57 12.41 -6.50
CA SER A 117 -7.66 12.82 -7.57
C SER A 117 -6.74 13.98 -7.21
N GLN A 118 -7.24 14.98 -6.49
CA GLN A 118 -6.45 16.12 -6.02
C GLN A 118 -5.40 15.72 -4.98
N ASP A 119 -5.76 14.86 -4.04
CA ASP A 119 -4.83 14.36 -3.02
C ASP A 119 -3.77 13.45 -3.65
N ALA A 120 -4.18 12.59 -4.59
CA ALA A 120 -3.29 11.74 -5.37
C ALA A 120 -2.28 12.57 -6.17
N ALA A 121 -2.74 13.58 -6.91
CA ALA A 121 -1.88 14.51 -7.63
C ALA A 121 -0.87 15.20 -6.72
N SER A 122 -1.28 15.64 -5.51
CA SER A 122 -0.37 16.22 -4.53
C SER A 122 0.74 15.26 -4.11
N MET A 123 0.39 13.99 -3.86
CA MET A 123 1.36 12.95 -3.48
C MET A 123 2.28 12.56 -4.64
N ILE A 124 1.77 12.46 -5.86
CA ILE A 124 2.57 12.21 -7.08
C ILE A 124 3.63 13.31 -7.25
N LYS A 125 3.28 14.58 -7.01
CA LYS A 125 4.26 15.69 -7.04
C LYS A 125 5.37 15.57 -6.01
N ILE A 126 5.13 14.89 -4.88
CA ILE A 126 6.19 14.57 -3.92
C ILE A 126 7.11 13.50 -4.51
N LEU A 127 6.56 12.44 -5.11
CA LEU A 127 7.34 11.38 -5.75
C LEU A 127 8.19 11.87 -6.93
N LEU A 128 7.67 12.79 -7.75
CA LEU A 128 8.40 13.40 -8.86
C LEU A 128 9.65 14.19 -8.41
N LYS A 129 9.72 14.61 -7.14
CA LYS A 129 10.86 15.33 -6.57
C LYS A 129 11.81 14.42 -5.79
N HIS A 130 11.55 13.11 -5.77
CA HIS A 130 12.34 12.16 -5.03
C HIS A 130 13.76 12.02 -5.63
N PRO A 131 14.83 11.85 -4.83
CA PRO A 131 16.20 11.71 -5.34
C PRO A 131 16.43 10.46 -6.19
N GLU A 132 15.73 9.36 -5.91
CA GLU A 132 15.83 8.10 -6.66
C GLU A 132 15.01 8.15 -7.96
N ALA A 133 15.64 7.75 -9.07
CA ALA A 133 15.05 7.82 -10.41
C ALA A 133 13.88 6.85 -10.59
N GLU A 134 13.96 5.69 -9.96
CA GLU A 134 12.95 4.64 -9.95
C GLU A 134 11.62 5.14 -9.34
N VAL A 135 11.69 5.99 -8.31
CA VAL A 135 10.50 6.60 -7.71
C VAL A 135 9.89 7.63 -8.66
N ARG A 136 10.72 8.45 -9.31
CA ARG A 136 10.24 9.43 -10.30
C ARG A 136 9.61 8.73 -11.50
N TYR A 137 10.19 7.62 -11.95
CA TYR A 137 9.61 6.77 -13.00
C TYR A 137 8.25 6.22 -12.60
N SER A 138 8.13 5.59 -11.42
CA SER A 138 6.84 5.08 -10.95
C SER A 138 5.79 6.17 -10.77
N ALA A 139 6.20 7.40 -10.42
CA ALA A 139 5.30 8.55 -10.41
C ALA A 139 4.80 8.91 -11.81
N LEU A 140 5.66 8.87 -12.83
CA LEU A 140 5.26 9.08 -14.23
C LEU A 140 4.33 7.96 -14.73
N GLU A 141 4.61 6.70 -14.37
CA GLU A 141 3.71 5.59 -14.69
C GLU A 141 2.33 5.82 -14.09
N ALA A 142 2.27 6.24 -12.82
CA ALA A 142 1.00 6.53 -12.15
C ALA A 142 0.20 7.65 -12.84
N ILE A 143 0.89 8.67 -13.39
CA ILE A 143 0.25 9.70 -14.22
C ILE A 143 -0.30 9.10 -15.51
N SER A 144 0.50 8.26 -16.19
CA SER A 144 0.19 7.73 -17.52
C SER A 144 -1.15 6.98 -17.58
N PHE A 145 -1.52 6.26 -16.52
CA PHE A 145 -2.78 5.52 -16.45
C PHE A 145 -4.02 6.41 -16.46
N ALA A 146 -3.91 7.64 -15.96
CA ALA A 146 -5.02 8.59 -15.88
C ALA A 146 -5.06 9.61 -17.03
N LEU A 147 -4.09 9.59 -17.95
CA LEU A 147 -4.06 10.50 -19.10
C LEU A 147 -5.24 10.25 -20.04
N GLY A 148 -5.82 11.32 -20.57
CA GLY A 148 -7.06 11.25 -21.36
C GLY A 148 -8.35 10.95 -20.58
N GLU A 149 -8.26 10.39 -19.38
CA GLU A 149 -9.42 10.02 -18.54
C GLU A 149 -9.73 11.11 -17.50
N VAL A 150 -8.71 11.69 -16.85
CA VAL A 150 -8.89 12.70 -15.81
C VAL A 150 -8.13 13.99 -16.13
N PRO A 151 -8.79 15.17 -16.18
CA PRO A 151 -8.12 16.43 -16.55
C PRO A 151 -6.90 16.79 -15.70
N ILE A 152 -6.89 16.45 -14.41
CA ILE A 152 -5.76 16.73 -13.52
C ILE A 152 -4.50 15.97 -13.91
N ALA A 153 -4.62 14.82 -14.60
CA ALA A 153 -3.48 14.04 -15.07
C ALA A 153 -2.65 14.83 -16.11
N GLU A 154 -3.31 15.58 -16.98
CA GLU A 154 -2.65 16.47 -17.95
C GLU A 154 -1.92 17.63 -17.25
N GLU A 155 -2.54 18.21 -16.23
CA GLU A 155 -1.94 19.29 -15.44
C GLU A 155 -0.66 18.81 -14.73
N ILE A 156 -0.71 17.65 -14.08
CA ILE A 156 0.48 17.10 -13.40
C ILE A 156 1.53 16.59 -14.38
N LEU A 157 1.16 16.11 -15.58
CA LEU A 157 2.13 15.78 -16.62
C LEU A 157 2.89 17.02 -17.09
N ALA A 158 2.20 18.13 -17.32
CA ALA A 158 2.84 19.40 -17.69
C ALA A 158 3.80 19.87 -16.59
N GLU A 159 3.42 19.75 -15.32
CA GLU A 159 4.32 20.04 -14.20
C GLU A 159 5.51 19.08 -14.14
N ALA A 160 5.30 17.78 -14.38
CA ALA A 160 6.35 16.77 -14.42
C ALA A 160 7.38 17.09 -15.52
N LYS A 161 6.93 17.45 -16.72
CA LYS A 161 7.79 17.88 -17.84
C LYS A 161 8.67 19.07 -17.47
N ASN A 162 8.15 20.02 -16.71
CA ASN A 162 8.94 21.15 -16.24
C ASN A 162 9.92 20.78 -15.11
N LEU A 163 9.47 19.97 -14.15
CA LEU A 163 10.29 19.53 -13.01
C LEU A 163 11.48 18.66 -13.46
N LEU A 164 11.25 17.78 -14.43
CA LEU A 164 12.21 16.78 -14.89
C LEU A 164 12.94 17.17 -16.18
N LYS A 165 12.88 18.44 -16.59
CA LYS A 165 13.54 18.94 -17.81
C LYS A 165 15.05 18.68 -17.88
N ASN A 166 15.70 18.56 -16.73
CA ASN A 166 17.14 18.31 -16.59
C ASN A 166 17.41 16.93 -15.97
N GLU A 167 16.48 15.99 -16.12
CA GLU A 167 16.63 14.63 -15.62
C GLU A 167 17.90 13.96 -16.17
N GLU A 168 18.73 13.44 -15.27
CA GLU A 168 19.98 12.75 -15.61
C GLU A 168 19.73 11.29 -15.98
N SER A 169 18.69 10.68 -15.39
CA SER A 169 18.31 9.30 -15.70
C SER A 169 17.74 9.17 -17.10
N ILE A 170 18.42 8.40 -17.94
CA ILE A 170 18.04 8.16 -19.33
C ILE A 170 16.63 7.55 -19.41
N PHE A 171 16.34 6.52 -18.61
CA PHE A 171 15.06 5.80 -18.69
C PHE A 171 13.88 6.67 -18.22
N VAL A 172 14.07 7.54 -17.23
CA VAL A 172 13.03 8.48 -16.78
C VAL A 172 12.75 9.50 -17.88
N ARG A 173 13.80 10.06 -18.48
CA ARG A 173 13.68 11.05 -19.56
C ARG A 173 13.00 10.45 -20.79
N GLU A 174 13.44 9.29 -21.26
CA GLU A 174 12.85 8.60 -22.41
C GLU A 174 11.38 8.29 -22.18
N TYR A 175 11.01 7.86 -20.97
CA TYR A 175 9.62 7.61 -20.63
C TYR A 175 8.79 8.90 -20.61
N LEU A 176 9.30 9.97 -20.00
CA LEU A 176 8.65 11.28 -19.98
C LEU A 176 8.41 11.87 -21.38
N GLU A 177 9.34 11.64 -22.32
CA GLU A 177 9.22 12.06 -23.72
C GLU A 177 8.19 11.23 -24.50
N SER A 178 7.91 10.00 -24.06
CA SER A 178 6.90 9.12 -24.66
C SER A 178 5.46 9.44 -24.27
N LEU A 179 5.27 10.19 -23.18
CA LEU A 179 3.98 10.67 -22.65
C LEU A 179 3.61 12.04 -23.23
#